data_AF-A0A7X5BXF3-F1
#
_entry.id   AF-A0A7X5BXF3-F1
#
_cell.length_a   1.000
_cell.length_b   1.000
_cell.length_c   1.000
_cell.angle_alpha   90.00
_cell.angle_beta   90.00
_cell.angle_gamma   90.00
#
_symmetry.space_group_name_H-M   'P 1'
#
loop_
_entity.id
_entity.type
_entity.pdbx_description
1 polymer ?
#
loop_
_entity_poly.entity_id
_entity_poly.type
_entity_poly.pdbx_seq_one_letter_code
_entity_poly.pdbx_strand_id
1 'polypeptide(L)' 'MYPEEKLYEETGFIAYYFHWTHDEIMNMEHKERRKWCEEISRINRKTNDEPAAKNNPFDVFKKR' A
#
# COMPACT_ATOMS: atom_id res chain seq x y z
N MET A 1 -9.41 -16.91 -4.15
CA MET A 1 -8.53 -16.57 -5.29
C MET A 1 -8.18 -15.09 -5.17
N TYR A 2 -6.90 -14.76 -5.06
CA TYR A 2 -6.46 -13.36 -4.98
C TYR A 2 -6.34 -12.81 -6.42
N PRO A 3 -6.96 -11.67 -6.76
CA PRO A 3 -6.77 -11.08 -8.09
C PRO A 3 -5.31 -10.69 -8.26
N GLU A 4 -4.68 -11.18 -9.31
CA GLU A 4 -3.27 -10.89 -9.64
C GLU A 4 -3.02 -9.38 -9.77
N GLU A 5 -4.01 -8.64 -10.28
CA GLU A 5 -4.01 -7.16 -10.35
C GLU A 5 -3.73 -6.50 -8.99
N LYS A 6 -4.33 -7.00 -7.90
CA LYS A 6 -4.14 -6.42 -6.56
C LYS A 6 -2.72 -6.62 -6.02
N LEU A 7 -2.07 -7.71 -6.42
CA LEU A 7 -0.71 -8.00 -5.98
C LEU A 7 0.28 -7.00 -6.60
N TYR A 8 0.11 -6.72 -7.89
CA TYR A 8 0.93 -5.73 -8.59
C TYR A 8 0.68 -4.30 -8.07
N GLU A 9 -0.57 -3.96 -7.75
CA GLU A 9 -0.90 -2.67 -7.12
C GLU A 9 -0.22 -2.50 -5.74
N GLU A 10 -0.32 -3.50 -4.86
CA GLU A 10 0.34 -3.49 -3.54
C GLU A 10 1.86 -3.39 -3.69
N THR A 11 2.42 -4.16 -4.61
CA THR A 11 3.87 -4.21 -4.83
C THR A 11 4.40 -2.90 -5.41
N GLY A 12 3.73 -2.34 -6.41
CA GLY A 12 4.09 -1.05 -7.00
C GLY A 12 4.00 0.10 -5.99
N PHE A 13 3.00 0.07 -5.11
CA PHE A 13 2.84 1.07 -4.07
C PHE A 13 3.98 1.05 -3.05
N ILE A 14 4.30 -0.14 -2.54
CA ILE A 14 5.41 -0.31 -1.58
C ILE A 14 6.73 0.10 -2.23
N ALA A 15 6.98 -0.35 -3.47
CA ALA A 15 8.17 0.00 -4.23
C ALA A 15 8.29 1.51 -4.46
N TYR A 16 7.19 2.21 -4.76
CA TYR A 16 7.21 3.66 -4.98
C TYR A 16 7.60 4.46 -3.73
N TYR A 17 7.14 4.06 -2.54
CA TYR A 17 7.43 4.79 -1.31
C TYR A 17 8.72 4.35 -0.63
N PHE A 18 8.95 3.05 -0.47
CA PHE A 18 10.11 2.52 0.24
C PHE A 18 11.29 2.17 -0.67
N HIS A 19 11.10 2.17 -1.98
CA HIS A 19 12.15 1.87 -2.96
C HIS A 19 12.76 0.46 -2.77
N TRP A 20 11.99 -0.44 -2.15
CA TRP A 20 12.34 -1.86 -2.06
C TRP A 20 12.24 -2.52 -3.43
N THR A 21 13.05 -3.55 -3.61
CA THR A 21 13.06 -4.30 -4.86
C THR A 21 11.78 -5.14 -5.00
N HIS A 22 11.39 -5.43 -6.24
CA HIS A 22 10.22 -6.27 -6.51
C HIS A 22 10.32 -7.62 -5.78
N ASP A 23 11.50 -8.24 -5.81
CA ASP A 23 11.74 -9.54 -5.19
C ASP A 23 11.57 -9.50 -3.66
N GLU A 24 12.04 -8.45 -2.99
CA GLU A 24 11.87 -8.28 -1.54
C GLU A 24 10.38 -8.19 -1.16
N ILE A 25 9.59 -7.45 -1.95
CA ILE A 25 8.16 -7.26 -1.68
C ILE A 25 7.35 -8.52 -2.00
N MET A 26 7.74 -9.24 -3.05
CA MET A 26 7.11 -10.52 -3.42
C MET A 26 7.39 -11.63 -2.42
N ASN A 27 8.56 -11.60 -1.76
CA ASN A 27 8.91 -12.52 -0.68
C ASN A 27 8.16 -12.26 0.65
N MET A 28 7.49 -11.11 0.78
CA MET A 28 6.69 -10.82 1.98
C MET A 28 5.42 -11.65 2.03
N GLU A 29 4.96 -11.92 3.25
CA GLU A 29 3.64 -12.48 3.46
C GLU A 29 2.55 -11.51 2.96
N HIS A 30 1.45 -12.04 2.44
CA HIS A 30 0.37 -11.19 1.92
C HIS A 30 -0.15 -10.19 2.99
N LYS A 31 -0.25 -10.63 4.25
CA LYS A 31 -0.65 -9.77 5.38
C LYS A 31 0.36 -8.67 5.66
N GLU A 32 1.63 -8.91 5.39
CA GLU A 32 2.70 -7.96 5.63
C GLU A 32 2.68 -6.83 4.58
N ARG A 33 2.55 -7.17 3.28
CA ARG A 33 2.36 -6.16 2.22
C ARG A 33 1.17 -5.25 2.51
N ARG A 34 0.06 -5.85 2.93
CA ARG A 34 -1.17 -5.15 3.33
C ARG A 34 -0.93 -4.16 4.46
N LYS A 35 -0.21 -4.60 5.51
CA LYS A 35 0.15 -3.75 6.64
C LYS A 35 1.02 -2.57 6.19
N TRP A 36 2.03 -2.82 5.36
CA TRP A 36 2.88 -1.75 4.83
C TRP A 36 2.09 -0.71 4.01
N CYS A 37 1.12 -1.15 3.20
CA CYS A 37 0.25 -0.22 2.48
C CYS A 37 -0.56 0.69 3.43
N GLU A 38 -1.05 0.15 4.54
CA GLU A 38 -1.77 0.91 5.57
C GLU A 38 -0.85 1.90 6.31
N GLU A 39 0.37 1.47 6.64
CA GLU A 39 1.37 2.31 7.30
C GLU A 39 1.79 3.50 6.44
N ILE A 40 2.12 3.24 5.16
CA ILE A 40 2.45 4.29 4.18
C ILE A 40 1.31 5.30 4.08
N SER A 41 0.07 4.81 3.94
CA SER A 41 -1.11 5.67 3.87
C SER A 41 -1.30 6.49 5.14
N ARG A 42 -1.02 5.93 6.32
CA ARG A 42 -1.08 6.65 7.61
C ARG A 42 -0.01 7.73 7.69
N ILE A 43 1.22 7.44 7.30
CA ILE A 43 2.34 8.40 7.29
C ILE A 43 2.03 9.54 6.32
N ASN A 44 1.62 9.23 5.09
CA ASN A 44 1.32 10.23 4.07
C ASN A 44 0.20 11.18 4.51
N ARG A 45 -0.86 10.65 5.15
CA ARG A 45 -1.94 11.47 5.74
C ARG A 45 -1.45 12.40 6.85
N LYS A 46 -0.53 11.93 7.70
CA LYS A 46 0.04 12.73 8.79
C LYS A 46 0.98 13.82 8.27
N THR A 47 1.77 13.52 7.25
CA THR A 47 2.78 14.44 6.70
C THR A 47 2.15 15.55 5.86
N ASN A 48 1.06 15.28 5.13
CA ASN A 48 0.45 16.26 4.24
C ASN A 48 -0.57 17.20 4.89
N ASP A 49 -0.90 17.04 6.18
CA ASP A 49 -1.96 17.81 6.88
C ASP A 49 -3.27 17.93 6.05
N GLU A 50 -3.50 16.97 5.17
CA GLU A 50 -4.62 16.99 4.24
C GLU A 50 -5.87 16.51 4.96
N PRO A 51 -7.00 17.24 4.86
CA PRO A 51 -8.26 16.74 5.38
C PRO A 51 -8.52 15.38 4.73
N ALA A 52 -8.96 14.40 5.55
CA ALA A 52 -9.11 12.98 5.22
C ALA A 52 -9.98 12.63 3.99
N ALA A 53 -10.37 13.62 3.19
CA ALA A 53 -11.27 13.56 2.05
C ALA A 53 -10.55 13.54 0.68
N LYS A 54 -9.22 13.68 0.60
CA LYS A 54 -8.53 13.46 -0.68
C LYS A 54 -8.36 11.95 -0.90
N ASN A 55 -9.11 11.43 -1.87
CA ASN A 55 -9.12 10.04 -2.32
C ASN A 55 -7.70 9.49 -2.48
N ASN A 56 -7.18 8.85 -1.43
CA ASN A 56 -5.97 8.06 -1.53
C ASN A 56 -6.36 6.81 -2.34
N PRO A 57 -5.70 6.51 -3.48
CA PRO A 57 -6.01 5.34 -4.31
C PRO A 57 -5.96 4.02 -3.53
N PHE A 58 -5.34 4.03 -2.34
CA PHE A 58 -5.19 2.89 -1.45
C PHE A 58 -6.17 2.87 -0.26
N ASP A 59 -6.99 3.91 -0.05
CA ASP A 59 -8.11 3.83 0.91
C ASP A 59 -9.22 2.86 0.45
N VAL A 60 -9.17 2.43 -0.82
CA VAL A 60 -9.99 1.37 -1.42
C VAL A 60 -9.78 0.03 -0.69
N PHE A 61 -8.62 -0.17 -0.08
CA PHE A 61 -8.27 -1.39 0.66
C PHE A 61 -8.89 -1.48 2.05
N LYS A 62 -9.53 -0.42 2.55
CA LYS A 62 -10.20 -0.38 3.87
C LYS A 62 -11.60 -1.03 3.89
N LYS A 63 -12.12 -1.41 2.72
CA LYS A 63 -13.42 -2.08 2.54
C LYS A 63 -13.25 -3.60 2.36
N ARG A 64 -12.92 -4.33 3.43
CA ARG A 64 -13.21 -5.77 3.56
C ARG A 64 -13.45 -6.10 5.02
#